data_AF-A0A3N4HJ82-F1
#
_entry.id   AF-A0A3N4HJ82-F1
#
_cell.length_a   1.000
_cell.length_b   1.000
_cell.length_c   1.000
_cell.angle_alpha   90.00
_cell.angle_beta   90.00
_cell.angle_gamma   90.00
#
_symmetry.space_group_name_H-M   'P 1'
#
loop_
_entity.id
_entity.type
_entity.pdbx_description
1 polymer ?
#
loop_
_entity_poly.entity_id
_entity_poly.type
_entity_poly.pdbx_seq_one_letter_code
_entity_poly.pdbx_strand_id
1 'polypeptide(L)'
;MQRHFAHSVSLPLVPLPPSTESSVFQNTDFVIPARNVSNALRIMSPDGVEIKLQPKSQSHSQEKQPRPEEELLVDPLYISWEFRQHQLGQVQGPFSGLEMHYRYTQKKLPGDVWVRRCGEQDWICLADLKAQGSTDKLFLQPLPPLSPAPFGWEYVDLSGALKGPYLSETMSMWLDQGLLFDHTLVRVSGSLPFVSIRDLKAKKYGACPFMPGVGYL
;
A
#
# COMPACT_ATOMS: atom_id res chain seq x y z
N MET A 1 -34.13 9.33 57.29
CA MET A 1 -34.58 9.97 56.03
C MET A 1 -33.36 10.57 55.33
N GLN A 2 -32.66 9.79 54.52
CA GLN A 2 -31.51 10.26 53.73
C GLN A 2 -32.01 10.73 52.36
N ARG A 3 -31.81 12.01 52.05
CA ARG A 3 -32.12 12.61 50.76
C ARG A 3 -30.93 12.37 49.82
N HIS A 4 -31.15 11.59 48.77
CA HIS A 4 -30.23 11.47 47.64
C HIS A 4 -30.35 12.71 46.76
N PHE A 5 -29.24 13.43 46.56
CA PHE A 5 -29.13 14.47 45.54
C PHE A 5 -28.66 13.84 44.23
N ALA A 6 -29.50 13.90 43.20
CA ALA A 6 -29.14 13.55 41.84
C ALA A 6 -28.34 14.72 41.23
N HIS A 7 -27.06 14.51 40.96
CA HIS A 7 -26.25 15.45 40.19
C HIS A 7 -26.52 15.23 38.70
N SER A 8 -27.24 16.16 38.09
CA SER A 8 -27.44 16.21 36.65
C SER A 8 -26.19 16.80 35.99
N VAL A 9 -25.46 15.99 35.24
CA VAL A 9 -24.27 16.43 34.49
C VAL A 9 -24.74 16.87 33.10
N SER A 10 -24.72 18.18 32.83
CA SER A 10 -24.96 18.72 31.50
C SER A 10 -23.75 18.45 30.60
N LEU A 11 -23.98 17.78 29.47
CA LEU A 11 -22.96 17.57 28.44
C LEU A 11 -22.83 18.83 27.56
N PRO A 12 -21.59 19.20 27.16
CA PRO A 12 -21.37 20.32 26.26
C PRO A 12 -21.84 19.99 24.84
N LEU A 13 -22.58 20.92 24.25
CA LEU A 13 -23.09 20.86 22.87
C LEU A 13 -21.91 21.09 21.89
N VAL A 14 -21.55 20.07 21.13
CA VAL A 14 -20.50 20.16 20.10
C VAL A 14 -21.08 20.73 18.81
N PRO A 15 -20.49 21.78 18.21
CA PRO A 15 -20.98 22.34 16.96
C PRO A 15 -20.72 21.39 15.78
N LEU A 16 -21.74 21.23 14.92
CA LEU A 16 -21.68 20.46 13.68
C LEU A 16 -20.79 21.18 12.64
N PRO A 17 -19.95 20.44 11.88
CA PRO A 17 -19.16 21.01 10.80
C PRO A 17 -20.05 21.39 9.60
N PRO A 18 -19.66 22.44 8.83
CA PRO A 18 -20.40 22.86 7.64
C PRO A 18 -20.29 21.82 6.52
N SER A 19 -21.42 21.54 5.88
CA SER A 19 -21.52 20.68 4.70
C SER A 19 -20.71 21.28 3.55
N THR A 20 -19.72 20.53 3.06
CA THR A 20 -18.95 20.92 1.87
C THR A 20 -19.72 20.45 0.64
N GLU A 21 -20.18 21.41 -0.17
CA GLU A 21 -20.87 21.16 -1.43
C GLU A 21 -19.95 20.50 -2.47
N SER A 22 -20.54 19.51 -3.15
CA SER A 22 -19.93 18.73 -4.22
C SER A 22 -19.60 19.58 -5.44
N SER A 23 -18.32 19.63 -5.82
CA SER A 23 -17.88 20.22 -7.09
C SER A 23 -18.03 19.19 -8.21
N VAL A 24 -18.89 19.49 -9.18
CA VAL A 24 -19.11 18.75 -10.42
C VAL A 24 -18.04 19.18 -11.42
N PHE A 25 -17.09 18.28 -11.74
CA PHE A 25 -16.22 18.45 -12.91
C PHE A 25 -16.71 17.57 -14.05
N GLN A 26 -17.25 18.21 -15.08
CA GLN A 26 -17.40 17.66 -16.42
C GLN A 26 -16.11 17.98 -17.19
N ASN A 27 -15.45 16.98 -17.76
CA ASN A 27 -14.41 17.13 -18.80
C ASN A 27 -14.40 15.85 -19.63
N THR A 28 -15.04 15.85 -20.81
CA THR A 28 -14.52 16.18 -22.16
C THR A 28 -13.79 15.03 -22.84
N ASP A 29 -14.32 14.68 -24.00
CA ASP A 29 -13.91 13.68 -24.98
C ASP A 29 -12.41 13.66 -25.29
N PHE A 30 -11.83 12.45 -25.33
CA PHE A 30 -10.51 12.22 -25.92
C PHE A 30 -10.61 11.47 -27.25
N VAL A 31 -10.13 12.15 -28.27
CA VAL A 31 -10.06 11.74 -29.69
C VAL A 31 -8.87 10.79 -29.91
N ILE A 32 -9.11 9.74 -30.70
CA ILE A 32 -8.16 8.71 -31.14
C ILE A 32 -7.29 9.24 -32.31
N PRO A 33 -5.96 9.02 -32.33
CA PRO A 33 -5.20 9.09 -33.57
C PRO A 33 -4.70 7.72 -34.09
N ALA A 34 -5.18 7.46 -35.31
CA ALA A 34 -4.67 6.73 -36.47
C ALA A 34 -3.47 5.75 -36.40
N ARG A 35 -3.78 4.55 -36.92
CA ARG A 35 -3.00 3.57 -37.71
C ARG A 35 -1.62 3.99 -38.22
N ASN A 36 -0.63 3.16 -37.84
CA ASN A 36 0.69 3.09 -38.44
C ASN A 36 0.66 2.10 -39.63
N VAL A 37 0.85 2.59 -40.85
CA VAL A 37 0.98 1.78 -42.08
C VAL A 37 2.46 1.76 -42.50
N SER A 38 3.13 0.65 -42.23
CA SER A 38 4.48 0.39 -42.73
C SER A 38 4.45 0.10 -44.23
N ASN A 39 4.83 1.09 -45.03
CA ASN A 39 5.13 0.91 -46.45
C ASN A 39 6.52 0.28 -46.60
N ALA A 40 6.57 -0.98 -47.04
CA ALA A 40 7.81 -1.61 -47.51
C ALA A 40 8.02 -1.27 -48.99
N LEU A 41 8.91 -0.30 -49.26
CA LEU A 41 9.32 0.06 -50.60
C LEU A 41 10.34 -0.97 -51.11
N ARG A 42 9.93 -1.84 -52.04
CA ARG A 42 10.79 -2.85 -52.69
C ARG A 42 11.29 -2.28 -54.02
N ILE A 43 12.52 -1.76 -54.03
CA ILE A 43 13.20 -1.31 -55.26
C ILE A 43 13.82 -2.55 -55.90
N MET A 44 13.34 -2.94 -57.08
CA MET A 44 13.94 -3.97 -57.92
C MET A 44 14.84 -3.28 -58.97
N SER A 45 16.15 -3.59 -58.94
CA SER A 45 17.06 -3.24 -60.04
C SER A 45 16.93 -4.24 -61.19
N PRO A 46 17.00 -3.80 -62.46
CA PRO A 46 16.81 -4.67 -63.62
C PRO A 46 18.04 -5.49 -64.04
N ASP A 47 19.22 -5.29 -63.45
CA ASP A 47 20.48 -5.83 -64.01
C ASP A 47 21.07 -7.06 -63.28
N GLY A 48 20.26 -7.86 -62.57
CA GLY A 48 20.60 -9.26 -62.29
C GLY A 48 21.93 -9.59 -61.60
N VAL A 49 22.62 -8.62 -60.98
CA VAL A 49 23.88 -8.85 -60.24
C VAL A 49 23.63 -8.69 -58.75
N GLU A 50 23.55 -9.82 -58.04
CA GLU A 50 23.40 -9.91 -56.59
C GLU A 50 24.72 -9.50 -55.91
N ILE A 51 24.90 -8.21 -55.63
CA ILE A 51 26.02 -7.74 -54.81
C ILE A 51 25.66 -7.97 -53.33
N LYS A 52 26.13 -9.10 -52.80
CA LYS A 52 25.99 -9.48 -51.39
C LYS A 52 26.96 -8.65 -50.53
N LEU A 53 26.63 -7.38 -50.29
CA LEU A 53 27.37 -6.53 -49.36
C LEU A 53 27.12 -7.04 -47.93
N GLN A 54 28.10 -7.75 -47.38
CA GLN A 54 28.13 -8.07 -45.96
C GLN A 54 28.27 -6.76 -45.16
N PRO A 55 27.32 -6.43 -44.27
CA PRO A 55 27.49 -5.28 -43.39
C PRO A 55 28.66 -5.55 -42.44
N LYS A 56 29.66 -4.66 -42.48
CA LYS A 56 30.73 -4.58 -41.48
C LYS A 56 30.12 -4.58 -40.09
N SER A 57 30.54 -5.52 -39.26
CA SER A 57 30.20 -5.63 -37.85
C SER A 57 30.49 -4.31 -37.13
N GLN A 58 29.46 -3.47 -36.98
CA GLN A 58 29.45 -2.45 -35.95
C GLN A 58 29.42 -3.19 -34.62
N SER A 59 30.50 -3.09 -33.86
CA SER A 59 30.53 -3.37 -32.43
C SER A 59 29.57 -2.39 -31.74
N HIS A 60 28.28 -2.71 -31.80
CA HIS A 60 27.25 -2.06 -31.03
C HIS A 60 27.52 -2.48 -29.58
N SER A 61 28.14 -1.58 -28.81
CA SER A 61 28.09 -1.65 -27.36
C SER A 61 26.62 -1.77 -26.99
N GLN A 62 26.16 -3.00 -26.72
CA GLN A 62 24.86 -3.22 -26.09
C GLN A 62 24.95 -2.54 -24.73
N GLU A 63 24.46 -1.30 -24.70
CA GLU A 63 24.02 -0.64 -23.49
C GLU A 63 23.18 -1.67 -22.75
N LYS A 64 23.74 -2.14 -21.64
CA LYS A 64 23.25 -3.25 -20.84
C LYS A 64 21.85 -2.86 -20.41
N GLN A 65 20.85 -3.34 -21.15
CA GLN A 65 19.44 -3.10 -20.84
C GLN A 65 19.28 -3.33 -19.34
N PRO A 66 18.76 -2.36 -18.57
CA PRO A 66 18.53 -2.55 -17.15
C PRO A 66 17.74 -3.83 -17.02
N ARG A 67 18.34 -4.81 -16.35
CA ARG A 67 17.73 -6.10 -16.07
C ARG A 67 16.33 -5.77 -15.52
N PRO A 68 15.24 -6.29 -16.11
CA PRO A 68 13.90 -5.99 -15.62
C PRO A 68 13.96 -6.21 -14.12
N GLU A 69 13.78 -5.13 -13.38
CA GLU A 69 13.80 -5.15 -11.93
C GLU A 69 12.80 -6.24 -11.57
N GLU A 70 13.29 -7.36 -11.01
CA GLU A 70 12.41 -8.38 -10.47
C GLU A 70 11.55 -7.65 -9.46
N GLU A 71 10.31 -7.34 -9.85
CA GLU A 71 9.37 -6.61 -9.02
C GLU A 71 9.35 -7.36 -7.69
N LEU A 72 9.83 -6.71 -6.64
CA LEU A 72 10.00 -7.32 -5.33
C LEU A 72 8.61 -7.58 -4.75
N LEU A 73 7.99 -8.70 -5.15
CA LEU A 73 6.65 -9.03 -4.74
C LEU A 73 6.64 -9.22 -3.21
N VAL A 74 5.69 -8.56 -2.56
CA VAL A 74 5.53 -8.61 -1.11
C VAL A 74 4.79 -9.89 -0.73
N ASP A 75 5.31 -10.63 0.26
CA ASP A 75 4.65 -11.82 0.79
C ASP A 75 3.26 -11.43 1.38
N PRO A 76 2.19 -12.17 1.08
CA PRO A 76 0.84 -11.91 1.60
C PRO A 76 0.74 -11.75 3.12
N LEU A 77 1.67 -12.34 3.89
CA LEU A 77 1.73 -12.18 5.33
C LEU A 77 2.05 -10.74 5.76
N TYR A 78 2.75 -9.98 4.91
CA TYR A 78 3.09 -8.57 5.15
C TYR A 78 2.12 -7.59 4.49
N ILE A 79 1.14 -8.09 3.73
CA ILE A 79 0.10 -7.25 3.13
C ILE A 79 -1.02 -7.07 4.16
N SER A 80 -1.21 -5.83 4.60
CA SER A 80 -2.33 -5.45 5.45
C SER A 80 -3.50 -4.97 4.59
N TRP A 81 -4.70 -5.44 4.92
CA TRP A 81 -5.95 -5.17 4.22
C TRP A 81 -6.96 -4.54 5.16
N GLU A 82 -7.77 -3.65 4.61
CA GLU A 82 -8.98 -3.10 5.23
C GLU A 82 -10.18 -3.47 4.39
N PHE A 83 -11.33 -3.62 5.05
CA PHE A 83 -12.61 -3.71 4.35
C PHE A 83 -13.64 -2.80 4.99
N ARG A 84 -14.58 -2.30 4.18
CA ARG A 84 -15.73 -1.52 4.64
C ARG A 84 -17.01 -2.06 4.01
N GLN A 85 -18.05 -2.18 4.83
CA GLN A 85 -19.39 -2.52 4.35
C GLN A 85 -20.07 -1.24 3.84
N HIS A 86 -20.63 -1.30 2.63
CA HIS A 86 -21.24 -0.16 1.95
C HIS A 86 -22.31 0.54 2.82
N GLN A 87 -23.09 -0.23 3.58
CA GLN A 87 -24.21 0.32 4.36
C GLN A 87 -23.78 1.03 5.66
N LEU A 88 -22.70 0.57 6.29
CA LEU A 88 -22.29 1.05 7.62
C LEU A 88 -21.17 2.08 7.53
N GLY A 89 -20.41 2.11 6.43
CA GLY A 89 -19.24 2.98 6.27
C GLY A 89 -18.09 2.67 7.25
N GLN A 90 -18.28 1.72 8.17
CA GLN A 90 -17.28 1.34 9.16
C GLN A 90 -16.16 0.56 8.48
N VAL A 91 -14.94 1.09 8.60
CA VAL A 91 -13.71 0.41 8.19
C VAL A 91 -13.31 -0.59 9.26
N GLN A 92 -13.04 -1.82 8.85
CA GLN A 92 -12.51 -2.89 9.68
C GLN A 92 -11.12 -3.28 9.18
N GLY A 93 -10.19 -3.46 10.10
CA GLY A 93 -8.79 -3.79 9.82
C GLY A 93 -7.85 -3.12 10.83
N PRO A 94 -6.53 -3.20 10.59
CA PRO A 94 -5.89 -3.95 9.51
C PRO A 94 -5.97 -5.47 9.74
N PHE A 95 -6.09 -6.24 8.65
CA PHE A 95 -6.00 -7.71 8.66
C PHE A 95 -4.87 -8.15 7.74
N SER A 96 -4.13 -9.19 8.11
CA SER A 96 -3.16 -9.81 7.20
C SER A 96 -3.84 -10.43 5.98
N GLY A 97 -3.09 -10.64 4.89
CA GLY A 97 -3.59 -11.36 3.71
C GLY A 97 -4.13 -12.75 4.05
N LEU A 98 -3.52 -13.45 5.01
CA LEU A 98 -3.98 -14.74 5.49
C LEU A 98 -5.33 -14.65 6.23
N GLU A 99 -5.51 -13.67 7.11
CA GLU A 99 -6.79 -13.46 7.81
C GLU A 99 -7.92 -13.07 6.86
N MET A 100 -7.63 -12.19 5.89
CA MET A 100 -8.60 -11.84 4.84
C MET A 100 -8.95 -13.06 3.99
N HIS A 101 -7.97 -13.88 3.62
CA HIS A 101 -8.21 -15.13 2.91
C HIS A 101 -9.08 -16.09 3.71
N TYR A 102 -8.83 -16.23 5.01
CA TYR A 102 -9.66 -17.05 5.89
C TYR A 102 -11.09 -16.50 5.97
N ARG A 103 -11.29 -15.20 6.15
CA ARG A 103 -12.64 -14.60 6.17
C ARG A 103 -13.37 -14.80 4.85
N TYR A 104 -12.66 -14.69 3.74
CA TYR A 104 -13.17 -14.91 2.40
C TYR A 104 -13.63 -16.35 2.17
N THR A 105 -12.78 -17.33 2.45
CA THR A 105 -13.09 -18.76 2.30
C THR A 105 -14.24 -19.21 3.19
N GLN A 106 -14.37 -18.62 4.38
CA GLN A 106 -15.49 -18.85 5.30
C GLN A 106 -16.79 -18.13 4.89
N LYS A 107 -16.84 -17.46 3.73
CA LYS A 107 -17.98 -16.67 3.25
C LYS A 107 -18.45 -15.61 4.25
N LYS A 108 -17.54 -15.10 5.08
CA LYS A 108 -17.81 -14.02 6.07
C LYS A 108 -17.71 -12.63 5.48
N LEU A 109 -17.19 -12.51 4.26
CA LEU A 109 -17.13 -11.27 3.50
C LEU A 109 -18.29 -11.23 2.49
N PRO A 110 -19.23 -10.27 2.61
CA PRO A 110 -20.27 -10.04 1.62
C PRO A 110 -19.68 -9.79 0.23
N GLY A 111 -20.38 -10.17 -0.84
CA GLY A 111 -19.86 -10.01 -2.20
C GLY A 111 -19.69 -8.56 -2.64
N ASP A 112 -20.43 -7.63 -2.03
CA ASP A 112 -20.44 -6.19 -2.25
C ASP A 112 -19.54 -5.41 -1.29
N VAL A 113 -18.74 -6.11 -0.48
CA VAL A 113 -17.80 -5.45 0.44
C VAL A 113 -16.69 -4.77 -0.36
N TRP A 114 -16.30 -3.57 0.07
CA TRP A 114 -15.17 -2.86 -0.51
C TRP A 114 -13.93 -3.20 0.30
N VAL A 115 -12.86 -3.58 -0.39
CA VAL A 115 -11.57 -3.92 0.19
C VAL A 115 -10.50 -3.00 -0.38
N ARG A 116 -9.40 -2.82 0.36
CA ARG A 116 -8.18 -2.18 -0.14
C ARG A 116 -6.98 -2.69 0.65
N ARG A 117 -5.78 -2.56 0.09
CA ARG A 117 -4.58 -2.64 0.93
C ARG A 117 -4.51 -1.39 1.81
N CYS A 118 -4.00 -1.52 3.02
CA CYS A 118 -3.73 -0.32 3.83
C CYS A 118 -2.78 0.62 3.03
N GLY A 119 -2.85 1.93 3.23
CA GLY A 119 -2.06 2.89 2.44
C GLY A 119 -2.49 3.09 0.98
N GLU A 120 -3.35 2.24 0.39
CA GLU A 120 -4.01 2.56 -0.87
C GLU A 120 -5.15 3.57 -0.66
N GLN A 121 -5.30 4.48 -1.61
CA GLN A 121 -6.40 5.45 -1.60
C GLN A 121 -7.70 4.82 -2.13
N ASP A 122 -7.56 4.00 -3.16
CA ASP A 122 -8.68 3.42 -3.88
C ASP A 122 -9.23 2.18 -3.18
N TRP A 123 -10.55 2.11 -3.13
CA TRP A 123 -11.27 0.93 -2.68
C TRP A 123 -11.72 0.14 -3.91
N ILE A 124 -11.59 -1.19 -3.86
CA ILE A 124 -12.10 -2.09 -4.89
C ILE A 124 -13.22 -2.95 -4.32
N CYS A 125 -14.31 -3.11 -5.07
CA CYS A 125 -15.38 -4.03 -4.68
C CYS A 125 -14.85 -5.46 -4.74
N LEU A 126 -15.21 -6.30 -3.77
CA LEU A 126 -14.78 -7.71 -3.74
C LEU A 126 -15.25 -8.48 -4.98
N ALA A 127 -16.39 -8.10 -5.56
CA ALA A 127 -16.85 -8.65 -6.83
C ALA A 127 -15.90 -8.31 -8.00
N ASP A 128 -15.44 -7.06 -8.07
CA ASP A 128 -14.51 -6.61 -9.12
C ASP A 128 -13.12 -7.22 -8.94
N LEU A 129 -12.65 -7.31 -7.69
CA LEU A 129 -11.37 -7.96 -7.37
C LEU A 129 -11.37 -9.45 -7.77
N LYS A 130 -12.51 -10.14 -7.66
CA LYS A 130 -12.69 -11.52 -8.18
C LYS A 130 -12.64 -11.58 -9.69
N ALA A 131 -13.15 -10.58 -10.39
CA ALA A 131 -13.11 -10.54 -11.85
C ALA A 131 -11.68 -10.35 -12.38
N GLN A 132 -10.78 -9.79 -11.59
CA GLN A 132 -9.39 -9.52 -11.96
C GLN A 132 -8.43 -10.72 -11.84
N GLY A 133 -8.81 -11.83 -11.19
CA GLY A 133 -7.87 -12.93 -10.94
C GLY A 133 -8.47 -14.24 -10.43
N SER A 134 -7.60 -15.18 -10.03
CA SER A 134 -8.02 -16.49 -9.54
C SER A 134 -8.79 -16.36 -8.22
N THR A 135 -10.04 -16.80 -8.23
CA THR A 135 -10.99 -16.73 -7.11
C THR A 135 -10.50 -17.41 -5.84
N ASP A 136 -9.60 -18.38 -5.95
CA ASP A 136 -9.26 -19.29 -4.85
C ASP A 136 -8.10 -18.80 -3.99
N LYS A 137 -7.32 -17.81 -4.45
CA LYS A 137 -6.13 -17.30 -3.73
C LYS A 137 -6.03 -15.77 -3.76
N LEU A 138 -7.19 -15.12 -3.79
CA LEU A 138 -7.35 -13.68 -4.01
C LEU A 138 -6.50 -12.81 -3.06
N PHE A 139 -6.42 -13.18 -1.78
CA PHE A 139 -5.63 -12.46 -0.76
C PHE A 139 -4.26 -13.08 -0.47
N LEU A 140 -3.90 -14.16 -1.17
CA LEU A 140 -2.63 -14.86 -1.05
C LEU A 140 -1.71 -14.64 -2.27
N GLN A 141 -2.13 -13.81 -3.22
CA GLN A 141 -1.29 -13.45 -4.34
C GLN A 141 -0.25 -12.44 -3.85
N PRO A 142 1.06 -12.70 -4.05
CA PRO A 142 2.08 -11.73 -3.73
C PRO A 142 1.90 -10.53 -4.69
N LEU A 143 1.85 -9.33 -4.12
CA LEU A 143 1.53 -8.11 -4.86
C LEU A 143 2.77 -7.21 -4.94
N PRO A 144 2.88 -6.38 -5.99
CA PRO A 144 3.93 -5.38 -6.05
C PRO A 144 3.85 -4.47 -4.82
N PRO A 145 5.01 -4.01 -4.31
CA PRO A 145 5.04 -3.12 -3.17
C PRO A 145 4.30 -1.85 -3.55
N LEU A 146 3.49 -1.33 -2.64
CA LEU A 146 2.89 -0.02 -2.81
C LEU A 146 4.02 0.99 -2.96
N SER A 147 4.04 1.76 -4.04
CA SER A 147 5.03 2.82 -4.22
C SER A 147 4.45 4.14 -3.71
N PRO A 148 5.10 4.84 -2.77
CA PRO A 148 6.22 4.40 -1.92
C PRO A 148 5.75 3.51 -0.75
N ALA A 149 6.55 2.51 -0.34
CA ALA A 149 6.15 1.47 0.62
C ALA A 149 5.61 2.08 1.92
N PRO A 150 4.27 2.13 2.13
CA PRO A 150 3.67 2.90 3.20
C PRO A 150 3.72 2.17 4.55
N PHE A 151 4.41 1.03 4.60
CA PHE A 151 4.41 0.14 5.75
C PHE A 151 5.82 -0.12 6.21
N GLY A 152 6.23 0.68 7.18
CA GLY A 152 7.41 0.42 7.95
C GLY A 152 7.52 1.45 9.03
N TRP A 153 8.56 1.28 9.83
CA TRP A 153 8.92 2.19 10.87
C TRP A 153 9.94 3.17 10.36
N GLU A 154 9.71 4.42 10.68
CA GLU A 154 10.71 5.45 10.55
C GLU A 154 11.22 5.79 11.93
N TYR A 155 12.50 6.13 12.03
CA TYR A 155 13.08 6.63 13.25
C TYR A 155 13.97 7.84 12.99
N VAL A 156 14.14 8.66 14.01
CA VAL A 156 15.09 9.78 14.00
C VAL A 156 16.36 9.31 14.68
N ASP A 157 17.48 9.35 13.96
CA ASP A 157 18.78 8.97 14.52
C ASP A 157 19.38 10.08 15.41
N LEU A 158 20.55 9.83 15.99
CA LEU A 158 21.23 10.79 16.87
C LEU A 158 21.65 12.09 16.18
N SER A 159 21.73 12.11 14.84
CA SER A 159 22.01 13.32 14.05
C SER A 159 20.75 14.14 13.75
N GLY A 160 19.57 13.63 14.11
CA GLY A 160 18.29 14.22 13.74
C GLY A 160 17.82 13.80 12.34
N ALA A 161 18.52 12.88 11.68
CA ALA A 161 18.15 12.44 10.34
C ALA A 161 17.06 11.37 10.40
N LEU A 162 16.08 11.50 9.51
CA LEU A 162 15.03 10.50 9.32
C LEU A 162 15.60 9.27 8.61
N LYS A 163 15.33 8.09 9.16
CA LYS A 163 15.72 6.79 8.59
C LYS A 163 14.49 5.90 8.45
N GLY A 164 14.42 5.12 7.37
CA GLY A 164 13.32 4.22 7.07
C GLY A 164 12.67 4.50 5.72
N PRO A 165 11.54 3.84 5.41
CA PRO A 165 10.81 2.90 6.27
C PRO A 165 11.55 1.55 6.45
N TYR A 166 11.49 0.97 7.65
CA TYR A 166 12.01 -0.36 7.98
C TYR A 166 10.91 -1.31 8.44
N LEU A 167 11.10 -2.61 8.22
CA LEU A 167 10.14 -3.60 8.70
C LEU A 167 10.13 -3.66 10.24
N SER A 168 8.96 -4.02 10.79
CA SER A 168 8.77 -4.29 12.22
C SER A 168 9.80 -5.26 12.79
N GLU A 169 10.11 -6.33 12.06
CA GLU A 169 11.10 -7.34 12.44
C GLU A 169 12.51 -6.73 12.56
N THR A 170 12.89 -5.87 11.62
CA THR A 170 14.17 -5.16 11.63
C THR A 170 14.27 -4.24 12.84
N MET A 171 13.24 -3.44 13.11
CA MET A 171 13.22 -2.55 14.28
C MET A 171 13.24 -3.32 15.60
N SER A 172 12.51 -4.44 15.68
CA SER A 172 12.52 -5.32 16.86
C SER A 172 13.91 -5.87 17.12
N MET A 173 14.55 -6.44 16.08
CA MET A 173 15.91 -6.95 16.16
C MET A 173 16.90 -5.86 16.62
N TRP A 174 16.79 -4.64 16.08
CA TRP A 174 17.66 -3.54 16.49
C TRP A 174 17.42 -3.09 17.93
N LEU A 175 16.17 -3.12 18.41
CA LEU A 175 15.87 -2.84 19.81
C LEU A 175 16.44 -3.91 20.74
N ASP A 176 16.31 -5.19 20.39
CA ASP A 176 16.84 -6.32 21.17
C ASP A 176 18.37 -6.31 21.24
N GLN A 177 19.02 -5.84 20.17
CA GLN A 177 20.48 -5.65 20.11
C GLN A 177 20.96 -4.37 20.81
N GLY A 178 20.07 -3.53 21.33
CA GLY A 178 20.42 -2.25 21.96
C GLY A 178 20.91 -1.18 20.98
N LEU A 179 20.60 -1.33 19.68
CA LEU A 179 20.92 -0.34 18.65
C LEU A 179 19.89 0.81 18.61
N LEU A 180 18.67 0.56 19.09
CA LEU A 180 17.65 1.59 19.30
C LEU A 180 17.52 1.87 20.81
N PHE A 181 17.67 3.14 21.18
CA PHE A 181 17.60 3.55 22.58
C PHE A 181 16.16 3.86 22.99
N ASP A 182 15.88 3.82 24.29
CA ASP A 182 14.56 4.16 24.84
C ASP A 182 14.06 5.56 24.44
N HIS A 183 14.97 6.50 24.18
CA HIS A 183 14.63 7.87 23.76
C HIS A 183 14.58 8.04 22.24
N THR A 184 14.90 6.99 21.45
CA THR A 184 14.79 7.04 20.00
C THR A 184 13.33 7.31 19.61
N LEU A 185 13.15 8.32 18.78
CA LEU A 185 11.84 8.70 18.25
C LEU A 185 11.51 7.80 17.07
N VAL A 186 10.39 7.10 17.15
CA VAL A 186 9.90 6.18 16.12
C VAL A 186 8.48 6.54 15.72
N ARG A 187 8.09 6.18 14.50
CA ARG A 187 6.71 6.22 14.02
C ARG A 187 6.49 5.17 12.95
N VAL A 188 5.23 4.89 12.65
CA VAL A 188 4.87 4.21 11.40
C VAL A 188 5.00 5.23 10.26
N SER A 189 5.53 4.81 9.11
CA SER A 189 5.68 5.68 7.94
C SER A 189 4.34 6.28 7.56
N GLY A 190 4.33 7.60 7.32
CA GLY A 190 3.11 8.36 7.05
C GLY A 190 2.25 8.70 8.28
N SER A 191 2.56 8.21 9.48
CA SER A 191 1.85 8.59 10.70
C SER A 191 2.47 9.82 11.40
N LEU A 192 1.69 10.48 12.24
CA LEU A 192 2.14 11.54 13.15
C LEU A 192 1.42 11.35 14.49
N PRO A 193 2.06 11.63 15.65
CA PRO A 193 3.43 12.13 15.83
C PRO A 193 4.49 11.01 15.96
N PHE A 194 5.77 11.39 16.00
CA PHE A 194 6.83 10.52 16.52
C PHE A 194 6.63 10.27 18.02
N VAL A 195 6.90 9.05 18.45
CA VAL A 195 6.79 8.61 19.85
C VAL A 195 8.12 8.00 20.27
N SER A 196 8.55 8.24 21.51
CA SER A 196 9.76 7.58 22.02
C SER A 196 9.51 6.08 22.21
N ILE A 197 10.54 5.24 22.03
CA ILE A 197 10.44 3.81 22.29
C ILE A 197 10.00 3.53 23.74
N ARG A 198 10.43 4.35 24.70
CA ARG A 198 9.98 4.28 26.10
C ARG A 198 8.47 4.45 26.22
N ASP A 199 7.92 5.50 25.61
CA ASP A 199 6.48 5.77 25.67
C ASP A 199 5.69 4.69 24.92
N LEU A 200 6.26 4.18 23.83
CA LEU A 200 5.68 3.07 23.08
C LEU A 200 5.61 1.81 23.95
N LYS A 201 6.68 1.43 24.66
CA LYS A 201 6.65 0.31 25.63
C LYS A 201 5.61 0.54 26.75
N ALA A 202 5.45 1.78 27.22
CA ALA A 202 4.53 2.12 28.30
C ALA A 202 3.04 1.99 27.91
N LYS A 203 2.70 2.17 26.63
CA LYS A 203 1.31 2.10 26.11
C LYS A 203 0.70 0.68 26.06
N LYS A 204 1.27 -0.29 26.78
CA LYS A 204 0.81 -1.70 26.84
C LYS A 204 0.87 -2.46 25.51
N TYR A 205 1.82 -2.15 24.62
CA TYR A 205 2.03 -2.95 23.39
C TYR A 205 2.81 -4.27 23.62
N GLY A 206 2.87 -4.77 24.86
CA GLY A 206 3.62 -5.97 25.21
C GLY A 206 5.14 -5.78 25.21
N ALA A 207 5.88 -6.88 25.18
CA ALA A 207 7.34 -6.89 25.23
C ALA A 207 8.01 -6.37 23.95
N CYS A 208 7.30 -6.34 22.82
CA CYS A 208 7.82 -5.93 21.51
C CYS A 208 6.94 -4.82 20.90
N PRO A 209 7.38 -3.54 21.01
CA PRO A 209 6.56 -2.40 20.60
C PRO A 209 6.32 -2.30 19.08
N PHE A 210 7.06 -3.07 18.28
CA PHE A 210 7.01 -3.04 16.83
C PHE A 210 6.16 -4.16 16.20
N MET A 211 5.47 -5.00 16.97
CA MET A 211 4.75 -6.15 16.39
C MET A 211 3.65 -5.74 15.40
N PRO A 212 3.57 -6.35 14.20
CA PRO A 212 2.43 -6.16 13.31
C PRO A 212 1.15 -6.69 13.98
N GLY A 213 0.07 -5.91 13.91
CA GLY A 213 -1.27 -6.33 14.36
C GLY A 213 -1.80 -5.64 15.62
N VAL A 214 -1.01 -4.81 16.30
CA VAL A 214 -1.55 -3.88 17.31
C VAL A 214 -1.84 -2.56 16.60
N GLY A 215 -3.12 -2.24 16.42
CA GLY A 215 -3.54 -1.01 15.75
C GLY A 215 -2.87 0.22 16.38
N TYR A 216 -2.02 0.91 15.63
CA TYR A 216 -1.44 2.19 16.02
C TYR A 216 -2.48 3.28 15.72
N LEU A 217 -3.27 3.63 16.74
CA LEU A 217 -4.24 4.73 16.72
C LEU A 217 -3.60 6.05 17.15
#